data_AF-A0A4V6AB82-F1
#
_entry.id   AF-A0A4V6AB82-F1
#
_cell.length_a   1.000
_cell.length_b   1.000
_cell.length_c   1.000
_cell.angle_alpha   90.00
_cell.angle_beta   90.00
_cell.angle_gamma   90.00
#
_symmetry.space_group_name_H-M   'P 1'
#
loop_
_entity.id
_entity.type
_entity.pdbx_description
1 polymer ?
#
loop_
_entity_poly.entity_id
_entity_poly.type
_entity_poly.pdbx_seq_one_letter_code
_entity_poly.pdbx_strand_id
1 'polypeptide(L)'
;MEGAQRVLVIQDASGEVSSSAIKWALHGLSLKPGDMLTLLGVLHLVNIPLGYKSRIDSSTFGVNQNIVDMVATGKKNEYENHGELKELSKLYEIHKVELKIEVATGPSPKEVALKIAQDLKATWIILDRCK
;
A
#
# COMPACT_ATOMS: atom_id res chain seq x y z
N MET A 1 -22.54 -14.73 -12.74
CA MET A 1 -21.47 -13.75 -12.99
C MET A 1 -20.48 -13.90 -11.86
N GLU A 2 -19.31 -14.46 -12.15
CA GLU A 2 -18.23 -14.59 -11.17
C GLU A 2 -17.75 -13.17 -10.82
N GLY A 3 -17.76 -12.81 -9.54
CA GLY A 3 -17.49 -11.44 -9.11
C GLY A 3 -16.03 -11.04 -9.38
N ALA A 4 -15.79 -9.79 -9.78
CA ALA A 4 -14.45 -9.25 -9.98
C ALA A 4 -13.56 -9.47 -8.75
N GLN A 5 -12.35 -9.95 -8.98
CA GLN A 5 -11.36 -10.19 -7.93
C GLN A 5 -10.82 -8.85 -7.42
N ARG A 6 -10.68 -8.76 -6.10
CA ARG A 6 -10.07 -7.61 -5.43
C ARG A 6 -8.84 -8.10 -4.67
N VAL A 7 -7.67 -7.82 -5.23
CA VAL A 7 -6.37 -8.21 -4.66
C VAL A 7 -5.84 -7.06 -3.82
N LEU A 8 -5.45 -7.34 -2.59
CA LEU A 8 -4.78 -6.38 -1.71
C LEU A 8 -3.33 -6.83 -1.49
N VAL A 9 -2.37 -6.01 -1.91
CA VAL A 9 -0.95 -6.18 -1.62
C VAL A 9 -0.59 -5.24 -0.47
N ILE A 10 -0.06 -5.78 0.62
CA ILE A 10 0.30 -5.01 1.82
C ILE A 10 1.82 -4.94 1.92
N GLN A 11 2.35 -3.73 2.04
CA GLN A 11 3.75 -3.43 2.21
C GLN A 11 3.98 -2.57 3.46
N ASP A 12 5.11 -2.78 4.13
CA ASP A 12 5.58 -1.85 5.16
C ASP A 12 6.16 -0.61 4.46
N ALA A 13 5.48 0.52 4.58
CA ALA A 13 5.89 1.77 3.96
C ALA A 13 6.99 2.52 4.75
N SER A 14 7.54 1.93 5.82
CA SER A 14 8.68 2.53 6.53
C SER A 14 10.03 2.33 5.81
N GLY A 15 10.10 1.42 4.83
CA GLY A 15 11.27 1.13 4.01
C GLY A 15 11.18 1.66 2.58
N GLU A 16 12.00 1.09 1.69
CA GLU A 16 11.98 1.38 0.26
C GLU A 16 10.75 0.78 -0.43
N VAL A 17 10.38 1.35 -1.58
CA VAL A 17 9.26 0.85 -2.39
C VAL A 17 9.66 -0.47 -3.07
N SER A 18 8.82 -1.51 -2.91
CA SER A 18 9.00 -2.80 -3.58
C SER A 18 7.96 -2.99 -4.68
N SER A 19 8.40 -3.45 -5.85
CA SER A 19 7.52 -3.83 -6.97
C SER A 19 7.28 -5.34 -7.06
N SER A 20 8.00 -6.14 -6.26
CA SER A 20 8.10 -7.60 -6.44
C SER A 20 6.76 -8.32 -6.32
N ALA A 21 5.98 -7.99 -5.28
CA ALA A 21 4.67 -8.60 -5.07
C ALA A 21 3.66 -8.23 -6.16
N ILE A 22 3.72 -7.01 -6.70
CA ILE A 22 2.80 -6.54 -7.76
C ILE A 22 3.13 -7.24 -9.07
N LYS A 23 4.42 -7.38 -9.38
CA LYS A 23 4.87 -8.15 -10.54
C LYS A 23 4.44 -9.61 -10.42
N TRP A 24 4.61 -10.20 -9.24
CA TRP A 24 4.16 -11.57 -8.98
C TRP A 24 2.64 -11.72 -9.13
N ALA A 25 1.85 -10.79 -8.58
CA ALA A 25 0.39 -10.87 -8.61
C ALA A 25 -0.17 -10.94 -10.04
N LEU A 26 0.41 -10.17 -10.97
CA LEU A 26 -0.01 -10.16 -12.38
C LEU A 26 0.16 -11.55 -13.04
N HIS A 27 1.29 -12.21 -12.78
CA HIS A 27 1.60 -13.51 -13.37
C HIS A 27 0.99 -14.69 -12.59
N GLY A 28 0.88 -14.57 -11.27
CA GLY A 28 0.51 -15.66 -10.38
C GLY A 28 -0.99 -15.84 -10.16
N LEU A 29 -1.78 -14.76 -10.20
CA LEU A 29 -3.22 -14.80 -9.88
C LEU A 29 -4.14 -14.90 -11.09
N SER A 30 -3.61 -14.87 -12.32
CA SER A 30 -4.40 -14.92 -13.56
C SER A 30 -5.55 -13.90 -13.58
N LEU A 31 -5.22 -12.64 -13.25
CA LEU A 31 -6.16 -11.52 -13.19
C LEU A 31 -6.83 -11.29 -14.55
N LYS A 32 -8.14 -11.06 -14.52
CA LYS A 32 -8.98 -10.86 -15.69
C LYS A 32 -9.34 -9.38 -15.85
N PRO A 33 -9.72 -8.95 -17.07
CA PRO A 33 -10.30 -7.62 -17.28
C PRO A 33 -11.45 -7.33 -16.30
N GLY A 34 -11.37 -6.19 -15.60
CA GLY A 34 -12.33 -5.78 -14.57
C GLY A 34 -11.94 -6.15 -13.14
N ASP A 35 -10.88 -6.94 -12.94
CA ASP A 35 -10.30 -7.15 -11.61
C ASP A 35 -9.54 -5.91 -11.14
N MET A 36 -9.33 -5.81 -9.82
CA MET A 36 -8.65 -4.68 -9.19
C MET A 36 -7.54 -5.18 -8.26
N LEU A 37 -6.36 -4.56 -8.35
CA LEU A 37 -5.28 -4.70 -7.39
C LEU A 37 -5.07 -3.37 -6.65
N THR A 38 -5.07 -3.43 -5.33
CA THR A 38 -4.71 -2.31 -4.46
C THR A 38 -3.37 -2.59 -3.81
N LEU A 39 -2.37 -1.75 -4.07
CA LEU A 39 -1.13 -1.68 -3.35
C LEU A 39 -1.31 -0.76 -2.15
N LEU A 40 -1.18 -1.33 -0.95
CA LEU A 40 -1.31 -0.62 0.31
C LEU A 40 0.06 -0.54 1.00
N GLY A 41 0.63 0.65 1.04
CA GLY A 41 1.74 0.98 1.92
C GLY A 41 1.22 1.35 3.32
N VAL A 42 1.59 0.59 4.35
CA VAL A 42 1.21 0.91 5.73
C VAL A 42 2.36 1.58 6.46
N LEU A 43 2.16 2.85 6.81
CA LEU A 43 3.12 3.65 7.56
C LEU A 43 2.76 3.63 9.05
N HIS A 44 3.61 3.00 9.85
CA HIS A 44 3.43 2.90 11.30
C HIS A 44 4.48 3.67 12.11
N LEU A 45 5.54 4.15 11.43
CA LEU A 45 6.61 4.96 11.99
C LEU A 45 6.67 6.28 11.23
N VAL A 46 6.72 7.40 11.96
CA VAL A 46 6.95 8.72 11.38
C VAL A 46 8.29 9.24 11.88
N ASN A 47 9.11 9.72 10.95
CA ASN A 47 10.37 10.36 11.30
C ASN A 47 10.06 11.82 11.69
N ILE A 48 10.24 12.16 12.95
CA ILE A 48 10.02 13.52 13.46
C ILE A 48 11.23 14.38 13.04
N PRO A 49 11.07 15.69 12.75
CA PRO A 49 12.14 16.62 12.32
C PRO A 49 13.44 16.68 13.16
N LEU A 50 13.54 15.94 14.26
CA LEU A 50 14.76 15.77 15.06
C LEU A 50 15.47 14.42 14.84
N GLY A 51 15.07 13.63 13.83
CA GLY A 51 15.69 12.35 13.47
C GLY A 51 15.25 11.15 14.32
N TYR A 52 14.25 11.32 15.18
CA TYR A 52 13.67 10.25 15.99
C TYR A 52 12.48 9.61 15.26
N LYS A 53 12.49 8.26 15.18
CA LYS A 53 11.34 7.47 14.74
C LYS A 53 10.32 7.39 15.88
N SER A 54 9.14 7.98 15.70
CA SER A 54 8.03 7.80 16.61
C SER A 54 7.00 6.84 16.01
N ARG A 55 6.46 5.96 16.85
CA ARG A 55 5.29 5.15 16.50
C ARG A 55 4.06 6.04 16.40
N ILE A 56 3.16 5.74 15.47
CA ILE A 56 1.85 6.42 15.38
C ILE A 56 0.90 5.73 16.37
N ASP A 57 1.10 5.88 17.68
CA ASP A 57 0.19 5.31 18.68
C ASP A 57 -0.85 6.32 19.17
N SER A 58 -1.97 5.85 19.72
CA SER A 58 -3.02 6.70 20.31
C SER A 58 -2.55 7.51 21.53
N SER A 59 -1.34 7.25 22.02
CA SER A 59 -0.72 7.89 23.18
C SER A 59 0.43 8.83 22.81
N THR A 60 0.66 9.13 21.52
CA THR A 60 1.75 10.01 21.11
C THR A 60 1.42 11.45 21.43
N PHE A 61 1.71 11.83 22.67
CA PHE A 61 1.95 13.19 23.09
C PHE A 61 2.98 13.83 22.13
N GLY A 62 2.51 14.61 21.15
CA GLY A 62 3.34 15.58 20.44
C GLY A 62 3.52 15.40 18.92
N VAL A 63 3.02 14.35 18.28
CA VAL A 63 3.06 14.27 16.80
C VAL A 63 1.83 14.97 16.22
N ASN A 64 2.02 16.12 15.58
CA ASN A 64 0.95 16.86 14.92
C ASN A 64 0.41 16.02 13.73
N GLN A 65 -0.91 15.81 13.66
CA GLN A 65 -1.57 15.09 12.57
C GLN A 65 -1.16 15.63 11.20
N ASN A 66 -0.93 16.94 11.07
CA ASN A 66 -0.45 17.56 9.84
C ASN A 66 0.90 17.00 9.37
N ILE A 67 1.79 16.63 10.29
CA ILE A 67 3.09 16.00 9.97
C ILE A 67 2.87 14.57 9.49
N VAL A 68 1.98 13.82 10.15
CA VAL A 68 1.61 12.45 9.74
C VAL A 68 1.06 12.45 8.32
N ASP A 69 0.12 13.35 8.04
CA ASP A 69 -0.54 13.46 6.74
C ASP A 69 0.46 13.91 5.66
N MET A 70 1.37 14.85 5.99
CA MET A 70 2.44 15.28 5.09
C MET A 70 3.38 14.12 4.73
N VAL A 71 3.78 13.31 5.71
CA VAL A 71 4.67 12.16 5.47
C VAL A 71 3.95 11.07 4.69
N ALA A 72 2.68 10.79 4.99
CA ALA A 72 1.88 9.83 4.23
C ALA A 72 1.70 10.28 2.77
N THR A 73 1.43 11.57 2.54
CA THR A 73 1.32 12.16 1.20
C THR A 73 2.65 12.09 0.45
N GLY A 74 3.76 12.42 1.12
CA GLY A 74 5.10 12.29 0.58
C GLY A 74 5.41 10.85 0.16
N LYS A 75 5.05 9.88 0.99
CA LYS A 75 5.24 8.46 0.68
C LYS A 75 4.34 8.00 -0.46
N LYS A 76 3.07 8.43 -0.51
CA LYS A 76 2.18 8.13 -1.65
C LYS A 76 2.78 8.64 -2.97
N ASN A 77 3.29 9.87 -2.96
CA ASN A 77 3.97 10.45 -4.11
C ASN A 77 5.24 9.69 -4.51
N GLU A 78 6.01 9.15 -3.54
CA GLU A 78 7.16 8.28 -3.80
C GLU A 78 6.75 7.00 -4.56
N TYR A 79 5.69 6.33 -4.10
CA TYR A 79 5.14 5.15 -4.78
C TYR A 79 4.64 5.48 -6.20
N GLU A 80 3.84 6.53 -6.34
CA GLU A 80 3.30 6.95 -7.64
C GLU A 80 4.39 7.34 -8.63
N ASN A 81 5.53 7.84 -8.15
CA ASN A 81 6.67 8.23 -8.98
C ASN A 81 7.75 7.16 -9.15
N HIS A 82 7.65 6.02 -8.47
CA HIS A 82 8.61 4.93 -8.59
C HIS A 82 8.62 4.37 -10.03
N GLY A 83 9.81 4.33 -10.64
CA GLY A 83 9.98 3.99 -12.06
C GLY A 83 9.34 2.66 -12.44
N GLU A 84 9.62 1.60 -11.68
CA GLU A 84 9.05 0.28 -11.94
C GLU A 84 7.53 0.22 -11.69
N LEU A 85 6.99 0.99 -10.75
CA LEU A 85 5.55 1.01 -10.49
C LEU A 85 4.80 1.72 -11.61
N LYS A 86 5.38 2.76 -12.20
CA LYS A 86 4.84 3.41 -13.40
C LYS A 86 4.80 2.46 -14.59
N GLU A 87 5.84 1.66 -14.79
CA GLU A 87 5.86 0.65 -15.85
C GLU A 87 4.81 -0.44 -15.61
N LEU A 88 4.71 -0.94 -14.38
CA LEU A 88 3.69 -1.90 -13.99
C LEU A 88 2.28 -1.34 -14.15
N SER A 89 2.04 -0.06 -13.82
CA SER A 89 0.74 0.57 -14.00
C SER A 89 0.26 0.51 -15.45
N LYS A 90 1.15 0.79 -16.41
CA LYS A 90 0.84 0.67 -17.85
C LYS A 90 0.55 -0.78 -18.23
N LEU A 91 1.30 -1.72 -17.66
CA LEU A 91 1.09 -3.15 -17.92
C LEU A 91 -0.28 -3.63 -17.41
N TYR A 92 -0.68 -3.22 -16.20
CA TYR A 92 -1.99 -3.52 -15.64
C TYR A 92 -3.13 -2.91 -16.48
N GLU A 93 -2.96 -1.69 -16.97
CA GLU A 93 -3.91 -1.03 -17.88
C GLU A 93 -4.12 -1.81 -19.18
N ILE A 94 -3.04 -2.32 -19.80
CA ILE A 94 -3.12 -3.18 -21.00
C ILE A 94 -3.96 -4.44 -20.72
N HIS A 95 -3.83 -5.03 -19.52
CA HIS A 95 -4.62 -6.18 -19.09
C HIS A 95 -6.05 -5.82 -18.65
N LYS A 96 -6.41 -4.52 -18.68
CA LYS A 96 -7.69 -3.98 -18.19
C LYS A 96 -7.94 -4.33 -16.73
N VAL A 97 -6.88 -4.40 -15.93
CA VAL A 97 -6.92 -4.59 -14.48
C VAL A 97 -6.66 -3.23 -13.84
N GLU A 98 -7.50 -2.83 -12.90
CA GLU A 98 -7.32 -1.56 -12.19
C GLU A 98 -6.20 -1.69 -11.16
N LEU A 99 -5.19 -0.81 -11.21
CA LEU A 99 -4.14 -0.72 -10.19
C LEU A 99 -4.36 0.54 -9.36
N LYS A 100 -4.55 0.37 -8.04
CA LYS A 100 -4.63 1.47 -7.06
C LYS A 100 -3.43 1.46 -6.15
N ILE A 101 -2.92 2.65 -5.85
CA ILE A 101 -1.84 2.85 -4.89
C ILE A 101 -2.41 3.68 -3.74
N GLU A 102 -2.34 3.13 -2.54
CA GLU A 102 -2.79 3.80 -1.32
C GLU A 102 -1.72 3.72 -0.24
N VAL A 103 -1.67 4.77 0.59
CA VAL A 103 -0.85 4.81 1.79
C VAL A 103 -1.77 5.08 2.97
N ALA A 104 -1.72 4.18 3.96
CA ALA A 104 -2.48 4.32 5.19
C ALA A 104 -1.54 4.48 6.38
N THR A 105 -1.98 5.26 7.37
CA THR A 105 -1.26 5.46 8.63
C THR A 105 -2.01 4.79 9.77
N GLY A 106 -1.27 4.30 10.76
CA GLY A 106 -1.88 3.82 11.98
C GLY A 106 -0.93 3.10 12.94
N PRO A 107 -1.42 2.78 14.16
CA PRO A 107 -0.60 2.23 15.24
C PRO A 107 -0.10 0.82 15.00
N SER A 108 -0.87 0.05 14.23
CA SER A 108 -0.62 -1.36 14.01
C SER A 108 -0.80 -1.66 12.53
N PRO A 109 0.28 -2.02 11.80
CA PRO A 109 0.19 -2.43 10.40
C PRO A 109 -0.87 -3.52 10.17
N LYS A 110 -0.98 -4.45 11.13
CA LYS A 110 -1.93 -5.55 11.09
C LYS A 110 -3.38 -5.08 11.17
N GLU A 111 -3.70 -4.15 12.06
CA GLU A 111 -5.07 -3.65 12.25
C GLU A 111 -5.51 -2.81 11.05
N VAL A 112 -4.63 -1.93 10.58
CA VAL A 112 -4.87 -1.11 9.38
C VAL A 112 -5.10 -2.01 8.16
N ALA A 113 -4.22 -2.98 7.94
CA ALA A 113 -4.34 -3.95 6.85
C ALA A 113 -5.64 -4.76 6.93
N LEU A 114 -6.00 -5.25 8.12
CA LEU A 114 -7.22 -6.02 8.31
C LEU A 114 -8.47 -5.20 8.00
N LYS A 115 -8.53 -3.96 8.51
CA LYS A 115 -9.65 -3.05 8.24
C LYS A 115 -9.80 -2.77 6.75
N ILE A 116 -8.72 -2.43 6.07
CA ILE A 116 -8.75 -2.12 4.64
C ILE A 116 -9.10 -3.36 3.82
N ALA A 117 -8.60 -4.54 4.19
CA ALA A 117 -9.00 -5.79 3.53
C ALA A 117 -10.50 -6.06 3.64
N GLN A 118 -11.10 -5.77 4.80
CA GLN A 118 -12.54 -5.90 5.02
C GLN A 118 -13.34 -4.86 4.22
N ASP A 119 -12.93 -3.60 4.26
CA ASP A 119 -13.59 -2.49 3.55
C ASP A 119 -13.57 -2.72 2.03
N LEU A 120 -12.44 -3.17 1.50
CA LEU A 120 -12.29 -3.54 0.09
C LEU A 120 -12.94 -4.88 -0.24
N LYS A 121 -13.43 -5.64 0.75
CA LYS A 121 -13.90 -7.03 0.59
C LYS A 121 -12.91 -7.84 -0.24
N ALA A 122 -11.63 -7.79 0.14
CA ALA A 122 -10.53 -8.38 -0.62
C ALA A 122 -10.76 -9.90 -0.79
N THR A 123 -10.56 -10.38 -2.03
CA THR A 123 -10.61 -11.80 -2.37
C THR A 123 -9.27 -12.46 -2.10
N TRP A 124 -8.18 -11.72 -2.31
CA TRP A 124 -6.80 -12.17 -2.10
C TRP A 124 -6.02 -11.14 -1.31
N ILE A 125 -5.20 -11.61 -0.37
CA ILE A 125 -4.32 -10.77 0.43
C ILE A 125 -2.89 -11.28 0.23
N ILE A 126 -2.00 -10.40 -0.23
CA ILE A 126 -0.57 -10.67 -0.39
C ILE A 126 0.16 -9.84 0.66
N LEU A 127 0.91 -10.51 1.53
CA LEU A 127 1.80 -9.87 2.49
C LEU A 127 3.21 -9.85 1.89
N ASP A 128 3.66 -8.67 1.46
CA ASP A 128 5.00 -8.53 0.89
C ASP A 128 6.02 -8.36 2.02
N ARG A 129 6.98 -9.28 2.10
CA ARG A 129 8.12 -9.16 2.99
C ARG A 129 9.26 -8.49 2.25
N CYS A 130 9.13 -7.18 2.06
CA CYS A 130 10.21 -6.35 1.54
C CYS A 130 11.32 -6.26 2.57
N LYS A 131 12.57 -6.35 2.14
CA LYS A 131 13.77 -6.19 2.97
C LYS A 131 14.41 -4.84 2.72
#